data_AF-A0A7Y4JPF5-F1
#
_entry.id   AF-A0A7Y4JPF5-F1
#
_cell.length_a   1.000
_cell.length_b   1.000
_cell.length_c   1.000
_cell.angle_alpha   90.00
_cell.angle_beta   90.00
_cell.angle_gamma   90.00
#
_symmetry.space_group_name_H-M   'P 1'
#
loop_
_entity.id
_entity.type
_entity.pdbx_description
1 polymer ?
#
loop_
_entity_poly.entity_id
_entity_poly.type
_entity_poly.pdbx_seq_one_letter_code
_entity_poly.pdbx_strand_id
1 'polypeptide(L)' 'MRPLKEQLLWVRTFCTVEELRRALLEWAHRYNEHWLMERHHFLSPSQARRALMQKQAA' A
#
# COMPACT_ATOMS: atom_id res chain seq x y z
N MET A 1 0.59 -16.08 -3.11
CA MET A 1 1.14 -14.71 -2.92
C MET A 1 0.51 -14.16 -1.66
N ARG A 2 1.26 -14.07 -0.55
CA ARG A 2 0.72 -13.54 0.71
C ARG A 2 0.53 -12.03 0.56
N PRO A 3 -0.54 -11.44 1.12
CA PRO A 3 -0.71 -10.00 1.06
C PRO A 3 0.47 -9.33 1.76
N LEU A 4 1.02 -8.30 1.13
CA LEU A 4 2.32 -7.71 1.45
C LEU A 4 2.37 -7.12 2.89
N LYS A 5 1.20 -6.91 3.52
CA LYS A 5 1.01 -6.64 4.96
C LYS A 5 1.52 -7.74 5.89
N GLU A 6 1.41 -9.00 5.47
CA GLU A 6 1.92 -10.15 6.23
C GLU A 6 3.45 -10.18 6.17
N GLN A 7 4.07 -9.85 5.03
CA GLN A 7 5.54 -9.78 4.94
C GLN A 7 6.13 -8.80 5.96
N LEU A 8 5.47 -7.68 6.25
CA LEU A 8 5.97 -6.71 7.23
C LEU A 8 6.08 -7.31 8.65
N LEU A 9 5.15 -8.18 9.03
CA LEU A 9 5.15 -8.84 10.34
C LEU A 9 6.29 -9.85 10.49
N TRP A 10 6.82 -10.37 9.38
CA TRP A 10 7.89 -11.37 9.37
C TRP A 10 9.30 -10.76 9.18
N VAL A 11 9.40 -9.48 8.82
CA VAL A 11 10.70 -8.81 8.58
C VAL A 11 11.31 -8.26 9.87
N ARG A 12 10.48 -7.87 10.85
CA ARG A 12 10.95 -7.39 12.16
C ARG A 12 9.89 -7.59 13.24
N THR A 13 10.35 -7.84 14.46
CA THR A 13 9.50 -7.85 15.65
C THR A 13 9.32 -6.43 16.17
N PHE A 14 8.15 -6.14 16.75
CA PHE A 14 7.83 -4.84 17.34
C PHE A 14 7.65 -5.01 18.84
N CYS A 15 8.17 -4.06 19.63
CA CYS A 15 8.02 -4.12 21.09
C CYS A 15 6.63 -3.65 21.53
N THR A 16 5.97 -2.82 20.71
CA THR A 16 4.63 -2.28 21.03
C THR A 16 3.71 -2.27 19.81
N VAL A 17 2.40 -2.29 20.07
CA VAL A 17 1.36 -2.16 19.04
C VAL A 17 1.48 -0.82 18.30
N GLU A 18 1.91 0.25 18.97
CA GLU A 18 2.03 1.57 18.35
C GLU A 18 3.22 1.66 17.40
N GLU A 19 4.30 0.95 17.68
CA GLU A 19 5.41 0.78 16.75
C GLU A 19 4.98 0.00 15.50
N LEU A 20 4.22 -1.08 15.67
CA LEU A 20 3.62 -1.82 14.55
C LEU A 20 2.67 -0.94 13.73
N ARG A 21 1.81 -0.14 14.39
CA ARG A 21 0.89 0.78 13.71
C ARG A 21 1.64 1.78 12.84
N ARG A 22 2.66 2.45 13.38
CA ARG A 22 3.49 3.42 12.63
C ARG A 22 4.21 2.76 11.46
N ALA A 23 4.77 1.59 11.67
CA ALA A 23 5.41 0.81 10.62
C ALA A 23 4.45 0.45 9.48
N LEU A 24 3.22 0.03 9.81
CA LEU A 24 2.18 -0.28 8.84
C LEU A 24 1.73 0.97 8.06
N LEU A 25 1.63 2.13 8.73
CA LEU A 25 1.26 3.39 8.09
C LEU A 25 2.33 3.87 7.09
N GLU A 26 3.60 3.90 7.50
CA GLU A 26 4.70 4.25 6.61
C GLU A 26 4.77 3.30 5.42
N TRP A 27 4.60 2.01 5.68
CA TRP A 27 4.59 1.01 4.64
C TRP A 27 3.41 1.21 3.68
N ALA A 28 2.21 1.46 4.20
CA ALA A 28 1.03 1.71 3.38
C ALA A 28 1.21 2.95 2.51
N HIS A 29 1.86 4.00 3.03
CA HIS A 29 2.20 5.19 2.27
C HIS A 29 3.16 4.87 1.13
N ARG A 30 4.32 4.23 1.42
CA ARG A 30 5.29 3.83 0.39
C ARG A 30 4.65 2.92 -0.67
N TYR A 31 3.85 1.94 -0.26
CA TYR A 31 3.16 1.03 -1.17
C TYR A 31 2.13 1.76 -2.05
N ASN A 32 1.29 2.61 -1.48
CA ASN A 32 0.25 3.32 -2.23
C ASN A 32 0.82 4.34 -3.24
N GLU A 33 2.02 4.86 -2.98
CA GLU A 33 2.66 5.86 -3.83
C GLU A 33 3.62 5.26 -4.85
N HIS A 34 4.50 4.37 -4.42
CA HIS A 34 5.65 3.94 -5.22
C HIS A 34 5.46 2.57 -5.87
N TRP A 35 4.45 1.79 -5.45
CA TRP A 35 4.25 0.46 -6.00
C TRP A 35 3.50 0.53 -7.33
N LEU A 36 4.24 0.65 -8.42
CA LEU A 36 3.73 0.59 -9.79
C LEU A 36 3.52 -0.88 -10.16
N MET A 37 2.28 -1.35 -10.10
CA MET A 37 1.94 -2.70 -10.56
C MET A 37 1.68 -2.69 -12.06
N GLU A 38 2.39 -3.54 -12.81
CA GLU A 38 2.11 -3.78 -14.25
C GLU A 38 0.64 -4.14 -14.49
N ARG A 39 0.02 -4.84 -13.53
CA ARG A 39 -1.40 -5.24 -13.57
C ARG A 39 -2.39 -4.06 -13.62
N HIS A 40 -1.95 -2.84 -13.30
CA HIS A 40 -2.74 -1.61 -13.38
C HIS A 40 -2.15 -0.60 -14.38
N HIS A 41 -1.49 -1.06 -15.45
CA HIS A 41 -0.85 -0.19 -16.44
C HIS A 41 0.22 0.74 -15.84
N PHE A 42 0.98 0.24 -14.87
CA PHE A 42 1.99 1.03 -14.13
C PHE A 42 1.39 2.19 -13.32
N LEU A 43 0.11 2.13 -12.97
CA LEU A 43 -0.46 3.08 -12.03
C LEU A 43 -0.23 2.59 -10.61
N SER A 44 0.18 3.49 -9.73
CA SER A 44 0.15 3.23 -8.30
C SER A 44 -1.30 3.09 -7.83
N PRO A 45 -1.57 2.36 -6.73
CA PRO A 45 -2.93 2.22 -6.21
C PRO A 45 -3.65 3.55 -5.98
N SER A 46 -2.92 4.61 -5.60
CA SER A 46 -3.49 5.95 -5.45
C SER A 46 -3.89 6.58 -6.79
N GLN A 47 -3.10 6.37 -7.85
CA GLN A 47 -3.42 6.83 -9.20
C GLN A 47 -4.60 6.06 -9.79
N ALA A 48 -4.63 4.74 -9.61
CA ALA A 48 -5.75 3.90 -10.05
C ALA A 48 -7.08 4.33 -9.38
N ARG A 49 -7.06 4.62 -8.07
CA ARG A 49 -8.24 5.17 -7.36
C ARG A 49 -8.69 6.51 -7.93
N ARG A 50 -7.76 7.42 -8.19
CA ARG A 50 -8.07 8.73 -8.80
C ARG A 50 -8.68 8.59 -10.19
N ALA A 51 -8.12 7.73 -11.04
CA ALA A 51 -8.64 7.46 -12.38
C ALA A 51 -10.05 6.84 -12.34
N LEU A 52 -10.33 5.94 -11.39
CA LEU A 52 -11.66 5.37 -11.20
C LEU A 52 -12.69 6.43 -10.79
N MET A 53 -12.34 7.29 -9.83
CA MET A 53 -13.22 8.38 -9.40
C MET A 53 -13.52 9.37 -10.53
N GLN A 54 -12.53 9.69 -11.37
CA GLN A 54 -12.75 10.55 -12.54
C GLN A 54 -13.67 9.90 -13.58
N LYS A 55 -13.56 8.58 -13.80
CA LYS A 55 -14.47 7.84 -14.69
C LYS A 55 -15.91 7.74 -14.18
N GLN A 56 -16.13 7.79 -12.87
CA GLN A 56 -17.48 7.73 -12.29
C GLN A 56 -18.20 9.09 -12.25
N ALA A 57 -17.46 10.18 -12.38
CA ALA A 57 -17.99 11.54 -12.38
C ALA A 57 -18.31 12.09 -13.79
N ALA A 58 -18.05 11.30 -14.85
CA ALA A 58 -18.32 11.60 -16.25
C ALA A 58 -19.44 10.69 -16.78
#